data_AF-A0A1I5UBH0-F1
#
_entry.id   AF-A0A1I5UBH0-F1
#
_cell.length_a   1.000
_cell.length_b   1.000
_cell.length_c   1.000
_cell.angle_alpha   90.00
_cell.angle_beta   90.00
_cell.angle_gamma   90.00
#
_symmetry.space_group_name_H-M   'P 1'
#
loop_
_entity.id
_entity.type
_entity.pdbx_description
1 polymer ?
#
loop_
_entity_poly.entity_id
_entity_poly.type
_entity_poly.pdbx_seq_one_letter_code
_entity_poly.pdbx_strand_id
1 'polypeptide(L)'
;MSRALQILLAASLLLGGVMSLSAAENPPHARGTAITDPDLLRKLDQSDALSISRLLQPEGSSTVPLTTDALFASLPQLKEIPPAIDAEFDRYIAQHKQAWPSETIGVGEGFDVQLFDPAVMASANTRFVLAGIVNRMDRAYVSEESCGEIRLIYRLARFGSGNTATRLPMTFNLVMKARDAHQIDQNGKPVTCAEVARRWLHNGDWQALIGSRSAPYDAMIDRIETNIQISIAPRSALHDFRSDYLLKVFKYDAASKTFVESTLENQIDRDRILAVEALRRDFKVWLLTPANLREFDRGTVLIPEKYLAKAAVAPTPAGLDASILQPEFGMLQGEGESNHLFTDDDVVGALKQAAARGIALENIRSVAGFQRRLNDVTCSGCHQTRGIGGFHFPGVDWLTDGASNFTIVPASPHFFGDQLRRRDILAAFAEGKRPDFSRGFASRPQTRGNGELAGTEYQDGWGAHCSLQNAGSGEADKSFKSWTCAKGLTCQAAAASNRIGMCFIKTR
;
A
#
# COMPACT_ATOMS: atom_id res chain seq x y z
N MET A 1 -17.53 -55.89 19.32
CA MET A 1 -17.22 -55.55 17.91
C MET A 1 -16.17 -56.53 17.41
N SER A 2 -16.38 -57.16 16.25
CA SER A 2 -15.48 -58.19 15.70
C SER A 2 -14.10 -57.59 15.36
N ARG A 3 -13.01 -58.37 15.55
CA ARG A 3 -11.64 -57.98 15.16
C ARG A 3 -11.56 -57.55 13.68
N ALA A 4 -12.41 -58.12 12.81
CA ALA A 4 -12.51 -57.71 11.41
C ALA A 4 -13.05 -56.28 11.25
N LEU A 5 -13.95 -55.84 12.13
CA LEU A 5 -14.53 -54.49 12.11
C LEU A 5 -13.54 -53.44 12.63
N GLN A 6 -12.68 -53.81 13.59
CA GLN A 6 -11.58 -52.94 14.06
C GLN A 6 -10.48 -52.77 13.01
N ILE A 7 -10.19 -53.81 12.23
CA ILE A 7 -9.21 -53.74 11.13
C ILE A 7 -9.76 -52.91 9.96
N LEU A 8 -11.06 -53.02 9.65
CA LEU A 8 -11.71 -52.18 8.65
C LEU A 8 -11.76 -50.70 9.07
N LEU A 9 -12.07 -50.39 10.33
CA LEU A 9 -12.01 -49.01 10.85
C LEU A 9 -10.58 -48.43 10.87
N ALA A 10 -9.57 -49.25 11.21
CA ALA A 10 -8.18 -48.84 11.14
C ALA A 10 -7.71 -48.61 9.69
N ALA A 11 -8.13 -49.44 8.73
CA ALA A 11 -7.83 -49.28 7.31
C ALA A 11 -8.53 -48.04 6.71
N SER A 12 -9.77 -47.74 7.11
CA SER A 12 -10.48 -46.50 6.70
C SER A 12 -9.82 -45.22 7.24
N LEU A 13 -9.25 -45.28 8.45
CA LEU A 13 -8.50 -44.16 9.05
C LEU A 13 -7.09 -44.02 8.46
N LEU A 14 -6.47 -45.11 7.99
CA LEU A 14 -5.15 -45.10 7.34
C LEU A 14 -5.21 -44.81 5.83
N LEU A 15 -6.32 -45.11 5.14
CA LEU A 15 -6.53 -44.83 3.71
C LEU A 15 -7.35 -43.57 3.44
N GLY A 16 -8.06 -43.02 4.45
CA GLY A 16 -8.72 -41.71 4.39
C GLY A 16 -7.79 -40.52 4.73
N GLY A 17 -6.55 -40.78 5.14
CA GLY A 17 -5.57 -39.79 5.56
C GLY A 17 -4.65 -39.24 4.47
N VAL A 18 -4.90 -39.60 3.20
CA VAL A 18 -4.14 -39.08 2.05
C VAL A 18 -5.05 -38.23 1.14
N MET A 19 -5.87 -37.37 1.75
CA MET A 19 -6.27 -36.16 1.06
C MET A 19 -5.09 -35.20 1.10
N SER A 20 -4.28 -35.24 0.05
CA SER A 20 -3.42 -34.15 -0.43
C SER A 20 -3.05 -33.09 0.61
N LEU A 21 -2.01 -33.38 1.39
CA LEU A 21 -1.21 -32.39 2.11
C LEU A 21 -0.39 -31.47 1.16
N SER A 22 -0.80 -31.38 -0.10
CA SER A 22 -0.27 -30.47 -1.13
C SER A 22 -1.02 -29.13 -1.20
N ALA A 23 -1.82 -28.78 -0.18
CA ALA A 23 -2.41 -27.45 -0.05
C ALA A 23 -1.48 -26.40 0.62
N ALA A 24 -0.18 -26.68 0.77
CA ALA A 24 0.75 -25.78 1.47
C ALA A 24 2.12 -25.58 0.78
N GLU A 25 2.18 -25.76 -0.54
CA GLU A 25 3.18 -25.07 -1.37
C GLU A 25 2.44 -24.09 -2.28
N ASN A 26 1.78 -23.09 -1.70
CA ASN A 26 1.51 -21.90 -2.50
C ASN A 26 2.87 -21.35 -2.90
N PRO A 27 3.18 -21.20 -4.21
CA PRO A 27 4.33 -20.40 -4.58
C PRO A 27 4.15 -19.06 -3.87
N PRO A 28 5.16 -18.55 -3.14
CA PRO A 28 4.98 -17.29 -2.42
C PRO A 28 4.50 -16.28 -3.45
N HIS A 29 3.28 -15.76 -3.31
CA HIS A 29 2.64 -14.96 -4.35
C HIS A 29 3.51 -13.75 -4.74
N ALA A 30 4.44 -13.34 -3.87
CA ALA A 30 5.45 -12.31 -4.08
C ALA A 30 6.79 -12.81 -4.67
N ARG A 31 6.87 -14.02 -5.22
CA ARG A 31 8.11 -14.60 -5.77
C ARG A 31 8.64 -13.70 -6.89
N GLY A 32 9.88 -13.26 -6.73
CA GLY A 32 10.58 -12.42 -7.68
C GLY A 32 10.08 -10.97 -7.73
N THR A 33 9.15 -10.58 -6.87
CA THR A 33 8.59 -9.22 -6.79
C THR A 33 8.76 -8.60 -5.40
N ALA A 34 9.00 -9.40 -4.36
CA ALA A 34 9.41 -8.92 -3.04
C ALA A 34 10.25 -9.94 -2.26
N ILE A 35 11.04 -9.43 -1.33
CA ILE A 35 11.77 -10.21 -0.32
C ILE A 35 11.03 -10.06 1.00
N THR A 36 10.42 -11.17 1.45
CA THR A 36 9.65 -11.26 2.70
C THR A 36 10.14 -12.39 3.59
N ASP A 37 11.26 -13.02 3.26
CA ASP A 37 11.84 -14.10 4.06
C ASP A 37 12.45 -13.54 5.36
N PRO A 38 11.95 -13.91 6.55
CA PRO A 38 12.39 -13.31 7.81
C PRO A 38 13.87 -13.55 8.12
N ASP A 39 14.41 -14.72 7.77
CA ASP A 39 15.81 -15.04 8.06
C ASP A 39 16.77 -14.23 7.18
N LEU A 40 16.44 -14.08 5.90
CA LEU A 40 17.18 -13.22 4.98
C LEU A 40 17.10 -11.75 5.40
N LEU A 41 15.91 -11.26 5.77
CA LEU A 41 15.74 -9.88 6.23
C LEU A 41 16.53 -9.60 7.51
N ARG A 42 16.50 -10.52 8.50
CA ARG A 42 17.32 -10.43 9.71
C ARG A 42 18.80 -10.41 9.38
N LYS A 43 19.27 -11.28 8.49
CA LYS A 43 20.67 -11.32 8.06
C LYS A 43 21.10 -10.02 7.40
N LEU A 44 20.27 -9.47 6.51
CA LEU A 44 20.54 -8.20 5.83
C LEU A 44 20.60 -7.02 6.81
N ASP A 45 19.66 -6.96 7.77
CA ASP A 45 19.63 -5.97 8.84
C ASP A 45 20.89 -6.04 9.73
N GLN A 46 21.24 -7.25 10.19
CA GLN A 46 22.40 -7.47 11.07
C GLN A 46 23.75 -7.26 10.38
N SER A 47 23.83 -7.48 9.07
CA SER A 47 25.05 -7.26 8.28
C SER A 47 25.34 -5.80 7.95
N ASP A 48 24.45 -4.87 8.37
CA ASP A 48 24.45 -3.45 8.00
C ASP A 48 24.39 -3.19 6.48
N ALA A 49 24.19 -4.22 5.64
CA ALA A 49 24.30 -4.12 4.19
C ALA A 49 23.26 -3.17 3.57
N LEU A 50 22.08 -3.11 4.19
CA LEU A 50 20.94 -2.32 3.74
C LEU A 50 20.35 -1.48 4.89
N SER A 51 21.16 -1.02 5.84
CA SER A 51 20.69 -0.06 6.84
C SER A 51 20.50 1.33 6.24
N ILE A 52 19.64 2.16 6.85
CA ILE A 52 19.42 3.53 6.41
C ILE A 52 20.74 4.32 6.43
N SER A 53 21.51 4.21 7.51
CA SER A 53 22.82 4.86 7.63
C SER A 53 23.80 4.41 6.55
N ARG A 54 23.84 3.11 6.25
CA ARG A 54 24.73 2.57 5.20
C ARG A 54 24.38 3.14 3.82
N LEU A 55 23.09 3.25 3.51
CA LEU A 55 22.62 3.71 2.21
C LEU A 55 22.78 5.22 2.04
N LEU A 56 22.63 6.01 3.12
CA LEU A 56 22.77 7.47 3.06
C LEU A 56 24.22 7.96 3.24
N GLN A 57 25.07 7.20 3.93
CA GLN A 57 26.48 7.54 4.17
C GLN A 57 27.38 6.29 4.05
N PRO A 58 27.68 5.82 2.81
CA PRO A 58 28.45 4.58 2.59
C PRO A 58 29.89 4.61 3.12
N GLU A 59 30.48 5.80 3.24
CA GLU A 59 31.88 5.99 3.66
C GLU A 59 32.04 6.08 5.18
N GLY A 60 30.96 6.38 5.93
CA GLY A 60 31.00 6.64 7.38
C GLY A 60 30.19 5.67 8.24
N SER A 61 29.57 4.63 7.67
CA SER A 61 28.64 3.80 8.44
C SER A 61 29.36 2.98 9.52
N SER A 62 28.82 3.05 10.76
CA SER A 62 29.21 2.15 11.85
C SER A 62 28.77 0.72 11.49
N THR A 63 29.46 -0.30 12.01
CA THR A 63 29.08 -1.72 11.78
C THR A 63 27.80 -2.15 12.49
N VAL A 64 27.09 -1.22 13.16
CA VAL A 64 25.90 -1.48 13.96
C VAL A 64 24.75 -0.57 13.48
N PRO A 65 23.53 -1.10 13.30
CA PRO A 65 22.35 -0.27 13.02
C PRO A 65 22.13 0.80 14.09
N LEU A 66 21.91 2.05 13.67
CA LEU A 66 21.72 3.19 14.57
C LEU A 66 20.34 3.14 15.27
N THR A 67 20.33 3.56 16.53
CA THR A 67 19.11 3.91 17.28
C THR A 67 18.47 5.18 16.71
N THR A 68 17.19 5.43 16.96
CA THR A 68 16.48 6.56 16.32
C THR A 68 17.07 7.92 16.70
N ASP A 69 17.43 8.11 17.97
CA ASP A 69 18.12 9.31 18.45
C ASP A 69 19.44 9.54 17.70
N ALA A 70 20.28 8.51 17.60
CA ALA A 70 21.55 8.58 16.89
C ALA A 70 21.34 8.78 15.38
N LEU A 71 20.35 8.11 14.77
CA LEU A 71 20.04 8.21 13.35
C LEU A 71 19.69 9.65 12.97
N PHE A 72 18.75 10.28 13.67
CA PHE A 72 18.31 11.64 13.36
C PHE A 72 19.33 12.71 13.81
N ALA A 73 20.15 12.44 14.84
CA ALA A 73 21.20 13.35 15.25
C ALA A 73 22.44 13.33 14.33
N SER A 74 22.80 12.17 13.79
CA SER A 74 24.04 11.99 13.00
C SER A 74 23.86 12.13 11.49
N LEU A 75 22.65 11.94 10.96
CA LEU A 75 22.36 12.05 9.53
C LEU A 75 21.67 13.38 9.20
N PRO A 76 22.42 14.43 8.82
CA PRO A 76 21.83 15.73 8.48
C PRO A 76 20.86 15.67 7.30
N GLN A 77 20.95 14.63 6.46
CA GLN A 77 20.01 14.39 5.37
C GLN A 77 18.56 14.24 5.86
N LEU A 78 18.36 13.76 7.09
CA LEU A 78 17.06 13.42 7.68
C LEU A 78 16.47 14.53 8.57
N LYS A 79 17.15 15.67 8.73
CA LYS A 79 16.84 16.71 9.72
C LYS A 79 15.40 17.26 9.66
N GLU A 80 14.80 17.30 8.47
CA GLU A 80 13.46 17.86 8.25
C GLU A 80 12.34 16.87 8.61
N ILE A 81 12.64 15.58 8.81
CA ILE A 81 11.62 14.54 8.98
C ILE A 81 10.93 14.62 10.35
N PRO A 82 11.64 14.58 11.50
CA PRO A 82 11.00 14.68 12.81
C PRO A 82 10.11 15.94 12.98
N PRO A 83 10.59 17.18 12.73
CA PRO A 83 9.76 18.37 12.95
C PRO A 83 8.53 18.42 12.04
N ALA A 84 8.62 17.88 10.82
CA ALA A 84 7.48 17.81 9.92
C ALA A 84 6.43 16.78 10.35
N ILE A 85 6.82 15.74 11.09
CA ILE A 85 5.88 14.79 11.72
C ILE A 85 5.25 15.42 12.96
N ASP A 86 6.05 16.05 13.83
CA ASP A 86 5.56 16.69 15.06
C ASP A 86 4.50 17.77 14.74
N ALA A 87 4.72 18.56 13.69
CA ALA A 87 3.76 19.56 13.23
C ALA A 87 2.41 18.97 12.75
N GLU A 88 2.35 17.70 12.33
CA GLU A 88 1.09 17.01 12.02
C GLU A 88 0.41 16.47 13.28
N PHE A 89 1.18 16.00 14.27
CA PHE A 89 0.62 15.63 15.58
C PHE A 89 -0.05 16.84 16.24
N ASP A 90 0.62 18.00 16.25
CA ASP A 90 0.06 19.23 16.81
C ASP A 90 -1.24 19.64 16.12
N ARG A 91 -1.26 19.58 14.78
CA ARG A 91 -2.47 19.87 13.98
C ARG A 91 -3.60 18.88 14.27
N TYR A 92 -3.29 17.59 14.29
CA TYR A 92 -4.28 16.54 14.56
C TYR A 92 -4.90 16.71 15.95
N ILE A 93 -4.09 16.99 16.98
CA ILE A 93 -4.55 17.22 18.35
C ILE A 93 -5.44 18.47 18.42
N ALA A 94 -5.02 19.57 17.79
CA ALA A 94 -5.79 20.81 17.77
C ALA A 94 -7.15 20.64 17.08
N GLN A 95 -7.17 20.00 15.91
CA GLN A 95 -8.40 19.70 15.17
C GLN A 95 -9.33 18.78 15.95
N HIS A 96 -8.79 17.75 16.61
CA HIS A 96 -9.58 16.84 17.40
C HIS A 96 -10.25 17.55 18.60
N LYS A 97 -9.49 18.34 19.36
CA LYS A 97 -10.04 19.13 20.49
C LYS A 97 -11.12 20.12 20.07
N GLN A 98 -11.01 20.66 18.85
CA GLN A 98 -12.03 21.57 18.31
C GLN A 98 -13.30 20.81 17.90
N ALA A 99 -13.16 19.67 17.23
CA ALA A 99 -14.29 18.88 16.75
C ALA A 99 -15.03 18.14 17.88
N TRP A 100 -14.28 17.66 18.88
CA TRP A 100 -14.79 16.79 19.96
C TRP A 100 -14.31 17.30 21.34
N PRO A 101 -14.77 18.47 21.80
CA PRO A 101 -14.28 19.10 23.03
C PRO A 101 -14.57 18.29 24.31
N SER A 102 -15.46 17.30 24.25
CA SER A 102 -15.77 16.38 25.36
C SER A 102 -14.88 15.15 25.41
N GLU A 103 -14.12 14.84 24.36
CA GLU A 103 -13.21 13.68 24.32
C GLU A 103 -11.81 14.07 24.81
N THR A 104 -11.22 13.17 25.57
CA THR A 104 -9.83 13.28 26.03
C THR A 104 -8.88 12.68 25.00
N ILE A 105 -7.78 13.37 24.73
CA ILE A 105 -6.76 12.95 23.75
C ILE A 105 -5.36 13.06 24.36
N GLY A 106 -4.58 11.99 24.27
CA GLY A 106 -3.25 11.93 24.89
C GLY A 106 -2.54 10.59 24.71
N VAL A 107 -1.29 10.51 25.15
CA VAL A 107 -0.44 9.31 24.99
C VAL A 107 -0.77 8.28 26.07
N GLY A 108 -0.98 7.02 25.64
CA GLY A 108 -1.17 5.88 26.53
C GLY A 108 -2.63 5.53 26.81
N GLU A 109 -2.83 4.49 27.62
CA GLU A 109 -4.15 4.02 28.01
C GLU A 109 -4.87 5.05 28.90
N GLY A 110 -6.20 5.11 28.80
CA GLY A 110 -7.05 5.99 29.63
C GLY A 110 -7.56 7.26 28.95
N PHE A 111 -7.08 7.57 27.74
CA PHE A 111 -7.65 8.61 26.88
C PHE A 111 -8.72 8.02 25.93
N ASP A 112 -9.74 8.82 25.60
CA ASP A 112 -10.76 8.46 24.59
C ASP A 112 -10.12 8.29 23.21
N VAL A 113 -9.12 9.13 22.91
CA VAL A 113 -8.22 8.99 21.76
C VAL A 113 -6.78 8.84 22.23
N GLN A 114 -6.25 7.62 22.09
CA GLN A 114 -4.92 7.22 22.50
C GLN A 114 -3.91 7.53 21.39
N LEU A 115 -2.99 8.45 21.65
CA LEU A 115 -1.95 8.85 20.72
C LEU A 115 -0.76 7.90 20.76
N PHE A 116 -0.15 7.72 19.58
CA PHE A 116 1.22 7.24 19.49
C PHE A 116 2.16 8.23 20.16
N ASP A 117 3.09 7.72 20.97
CA ASP A 117 4.09 8.54 21.65
C ASP A 117 5.17 9.02 20.66
N PRO A 118 5.23 10.31 20.27
CA PRO A 118 6.23 10.80 19.33
C PRO A 118 7.66 10.74 19.89
N ALA A 119 7.83 10.70 21.23
CA ALA A 119 9.15 10.68 21.87
C ALA A 119 9.98 9.44 21.51
N VAL A 120 9.34 8.38 20.99
CA VAL A 120 10.01 7.17 20.52
C VAL A 120 10.92 7.41 19.31
N MET A 121 10.75 8.51 18.57
CA MET A 121 11.65 8.90 17.47
C MET A 121 12.95 9.54 17.96
N ALA A 122 13.02 9.91 19.24
CA ALA A 122 14.20 10.47 19.90
C ALA A 122 14.75 9.53 20.98
N SER A 123 14.47 8.23 20.87
CA SER A 123 14.81 7.25 21.91
C SER A 123 16.02 6.40 21.54
N ALA A 124 16.95 6.27 22.49
CA ALA A 124 18.07 5.32 22.42
C ALA A 124 17.63 3.84 22.50
N ASN A 125 16.36 3.57 22.83
CA ASN A 125 15.82 2.20 22.93
C ASN A 125 15.01 1.80 21.70
N THR A 126 14.98 2.61 20.64
CA THR A 126 14.24 2.29 19.42
C THR A 126 15.15 2.37 18.20
N ARG A 127 14.85 1.60 17.17
CA ARG A 127 15.49 1.71 15.84
C ARG A 127 14.56 1.23 14.74
N PHE A 128 14.88 1.61 13.50
CA PHE A 128 14.25 1.06 12.31
C PHE A 128 14.91 -0.27 11.93
N VAL A 129 14.11 -1.32 11.77
CA VAL A 129 14.55 -2.66 11.37
C VAL A 129 14.02 -3.01 9.98
N LEU A 130 14.81 -3.65 9.14
CA LEU A 130 14.38 -4.01 7.78
C LEU A 130 13.23 -5.03 7.82
N ALA A 131 12.05 -4.66 7.33
CA ALA A 131 10.83 -5.46 7.39
C ALA A 131 10.45 -6.10 6.05
N GLY A 132 10.97 -5.57 4.94
CA GLY A 132 10.79 -6.13 3.60
C GLY A 132 11.45 -5.30 2.51
N ILE A 133 11.63 -5.91 1.34
CA ILE A 133 12.13 -5.24 0.14
C ILE A 133 11.15 -5.51 -1.00
N VAL A 134 10.66 -4.47 -1.65
CA VAL A 134 9.64 -4.61 -2.69
C VAL A 134 10.16 -4.05 -4.01
N ASN A 135 10.14 -4.88 -5.05
CA ASN A 135 10.34 -4.42 -6.42
C ASN A 135 9.08 -3.71 -6.89
N ARG A 136 9.24 -2.47 -7.35
CA ARG A 136 8.20 -1.63 -7.91
C ARG A 136 8.55 -1.19 -9.33
N MET A 137 9.09 -2.08 -10.15
CA MET A 137 9.25 -1.81 -11.59
C MET A 137 7.91 -1.60 -12.30
N ASP A 138 6.78 -1.99 -11.67
CA ASP A 138 5.43 -1.59 -12.08
C ASP A 138 5.20 -0.07 -12.07
N ARG A 139 6.13 0.69 -11.51
CA ARG A 139 6.15 2.15 -11.47
C ARG A 139 6.96 2.82 -12.57
N ALA A 140 7.52 2.04 -13.49
CA ALA A 140 8.31 2.59 -14.60
C ALA A 140 7.52 3.54 -15.51
N TYR A 141 6.18 3.55 -15.45
CA TYR A 141 5.37 4.57 -16.13
C TYR A 141 5.59 6.00 -15.60
N VAL A 142 6.19 6.15 -14.41
CA VAL A 142 6.56 7.46 -13.83
C VAL A 142 7.94 7.91 -14.30
N SER A 143 8.87 6.96 -14.39
CA SER A 143 10.20 7.17 -14.98
C SER A 143 10.66 5.90 -15.68
N GLU A 144 10.62 5.92 -17.01
CA GLU A 144 11.04 4.77 -17.82
C GLU A 144 12.55 4.55 -17.70
N GLU A 145 13.33 5.63 -17.53
CA GLU A 145 14.79 5.58 -17.38
C GLU A 145 15.23 4.88 -16.09
N SER A 146 14.52 5.08 -14.99
CA SER A 146 14.84 4.42 -13.72
C SER A 146 14.39 2.95 -13.67
N CYS A 147 13.67 2.48 -14.70
CA CYS A 147 12.99 1.19 -14.73
C CYS A 147 11.95 1.01 -13.60
N GLY A 148 11.48 2.11 -12.99
CA GLY A 148 10.64 2.11 -11.79
C GLY A 148 11.45 2.25 -10.50
N GLU A 149 10.99 1.61 -9.42
CA GLU A 149 11.47 1.86 -8.05
C GLU A 149 11.76 0.54 -7.30
N ILE A 150 12.58 0.59 -6.26
CA ILE A 150 12.72 -0.42 -5.21
C ILE A 150 12.41 0.24 -3.87
N ARG A 151 11.62 -0.42 -3.02
CA ARG A 151 11.31 0.09 -1.68
C ARG A 151 11.95 -0.80 -0.63
N LEU A 152 12.83 -0.21 0.18
CA LEU A 152 13.30 -0.81 1.42
C LEU A 152 12.39 -0.33 2.53
N ILE A 153 11.62 -1.25 3.09
CA ILE A 153 10.60 -0.97 4.10
C ILE A 153 11.18 -1.31 5.45
N TYR A 154 11.28 -0.32 6.32
CA TYR A 154 11.72 -0.50 7.69
C TYR A 154 10.55 -0.32 8.66
N ARG A 155 10.57 -1.07 9.74
CA ARG A 155 9.62 -0.96 10.85
C ARG A 155 10.31 -0.40 12.08
N LEU A 156 9.68 0.55 12.76
CA LEU A 156 10.16 0.98 14.06
C LEU A 156 9.98 -0.13 15.10
N ALA A 157 11.02 -0.44 15.86
CA ALA A 157 10.95 -1.39 16.97
C ALA A 157 11.60 -0.78 18.22
N ARG A 158 11.03 -1.11 19.38
CA ARG A 158 11.55 -0.81 20.71
C ARG A 158 12.25 -2.05 21.25
N PHE A 159 13.44 -1.86 21.81
CA PHE A 159 14.25 -2.90 22.42
C PHE A 159 14.26 -2.68 23.93
N GLY A 160 13.78 -3.67 24.66
CA GLY A 160 13.74 -3.71 26.12
C GLY A 160 14.96 -4.41 26.71
N SER A 161 14.97 -4.56 28.04
CA SER A 161 15.93 -5.44 28.72
C SER A 161 15.65 -6.92 28.40
N GLY A 162 16.71 -7.74 28.41
CA GLY A 162 16.57 -9.21 28.28
C GLY A 162 16.20 -9.72 26.87
N ASN A 163 16.70 -9.11 25.80
CA ASN A 163 16.44 -9.47 24.39
C ASN A 163 14.97 -9.33 23.93
N THR A 164 14.12 -8.65 24.68
CA THR A 164 12.74 -8.38 24.24
C THR A 164 12.69 -7.24 23.23
N ALA A 165 11.97 -7.43 22.13
CA ALA A 165 11.72 -6.39 21.14
C ALA A 165 10.22 -6.28 20.84
N THR A 166 9.73 -5.06 20.67
CA THR A 166 8.32 -4.79 20.37
C THR A 166 8.24 -3.88 19.17
N ARG A 167 7.50 -4.30 18.14
CA ARG A 167 7.25 -3.47 16.96
C ARG A 167 6.29 -2.34 17.28
N LEU A 168 6.66 -1.13 16.87
CA LEU A 168 5.84 0.07 16.99
C LEU A 168 5.13 0.34 15.66
N PRO A 169 3.93 0.96 15.65
CA PRO A 169 3.12 1.15 14.46
C PRO A 169 3.58 2.30 13.56
N MET A 170 4.85 2.22 13.13
CA MET A 170 5.47 3.16 12.20
C MET A 170 6.32 2.41 11.17
N THR A 171 6.09 2.68 9.89
CA THR A 171 7.01 2.29 8.81
C THR A 171 7.74 3.49 8.25
N PHE A 172 8.98 3.26 7.86
CA PHE A 172 9.85 4.20 7.17
C PHE A 172 10.33 3.51 5.90
N ASN A 173 9.95 4.03 4.74
CA ASN A 173 10.34 3.45 3.46
C ASN A 173 11.43 4.31 2.84
N LEU A 174 12.61 3.74 2.60
CA LEU A 174 13.58 4.35 1.70
C LEU A 174 13.29 3.86 0.29
N VAL A 175 12.85 4.78 -0.57
CA VAL A 175 12.58 4.50 -1.97
C VAL A 175 13.81 4.85 -2.79
N MET A 176 14.23 3.87 -3.59
CA MET A 176 15.33 4.01 -4.54
C MET A 176 14.80 3.80 -5.96
N LYS A 177 15.45 4.42 -6.93
CA LYS A 177 15.31 4.07 -8.35
C LYS A 177 15.66 2.59 -8.52
N ALA A 178 14.96 1.88 -9.40
CA ALA A 178 15.33 0.48 -9.69
C ALA A 178 16.65 0.36 -10.46
N ARG A 179 17.08 1.44 -11.09
CA ARG A 179 18.32 1.55 -11.85
C ARG A 179 18.81 2.99 -11.92
N ASP A 180 20.13 3.18 -11.87
CA ASP A 180 20.81 4.38 -12.41
C ASP A 180 21.26 4.13 -13.86
N ALA A 181 21.03 5.09 -14.75
CA ALA A 181 21.43 5.01 -16.16
C ALA A 181 22.94 4.77 -16.35
N HIS A 182 23.78 5.17 -15.39
CA HIS A 182 25.23 4.94 -15.41
C HIS A 182 25.65 3.58 -14.85
N GLN A 183 24.71 2.80 -14.30
CA GLN A 183 25.01 1.54 -13.65
C GLN A 183 25.53 0.53 -14.68
N ILE A 184 26.68 -0.07 -14.38
CA ILE A 184 27.30 -1.13 -15.17
C ILE A 184 27.29 -2.45 -14.40
N ASP A 185 27.20 -3.57 -15.12
CA ASP A 185 27.33 -4.91 -14.56
C ASP A 185 28.80 -5.29 -14.31
N GLN A 186 29.00 -6.49 -13.76
CA GLN A 186 30.34 -7.02 -13.44
C GLN A 186 31.25 -7.18 -14.67
N ASN A 187 30.67 -7.18 -15.89
CA ASN A 187 31.39 -7.26 -17.15
C ASN A 187 31.59 -5.88 -17.81
N GLY A 188 31.26 -4.79 -17.11
CA GLY A 188 31.37 -3.42 -17.61
C GLY A 188 30.29 -3.02 -18.62
N LYS A 189 29.20 -3.78 -18.74
CA LYS A 189 28.09 -3.47 -19.65
C LYS A 189 27.00 -2.66 -18.93
N PRO A 190 26.32 -1.71 -19.60
CA PRO A 190 25.20 -1.00 -19.00
C PRO A 190 24.10 -1.96 -18.52
N VAL A 191 23.63 -1.76 -17.29
CA VAL A 191 22.50 -2.52 -16.74
C VAL A 191 21.22 -2.05 -17.45
N THR A 192 20.44 -2.99 -17.99
CA THR A 192 19.18 -2.70 -18.68
C THR A 192 17.98 -3.01 -17.78
N CYS A 193 16.80 -2.42 -18.05
CA CYS A 193 15.58 -2.81 -17.33
C CYS A 193 15.28 -4.31 -17.46
N ALA A 194 15.59 -4.91 -18.62
CA ALA A 194 15.48 -6.35 -18.84
C ALA A 194 16.39 -7.16 -17.91
N GLU A 195 17.61 -6.67 -17.66
CA GLU A 195 18.54 -7.29 -16.73
C GLU A 195 18.08 -7.18 -15.28
N VAL A 196 17.65 -6.00 -14.85
CA VAL A 196 17.05 -5.79 -13.53
C VAL A 196 15.89 -6.78 -13.32
N ALA A 197 14.96 -6.86 -14.28
CA ALA A 197 13.80 -7.73 -14.19
C ALA A 197 14.17 -9.22 -14.11
N ARG A 198 15.13 -9.69 -14.92
CA ARG A 198 15.62 -11.08 -14.87
C ARG A 198 16.22 -11.44 -13.51
N ARG A 199 17.05 -10.56 -12.93
CA ARG A 199 17.65 -10.83 -11.62
C ARG A 199 16.60 -10.95 -10.52
N TRP A 200 15.56 -10.13 -10.58
CA TRP A 200 14.43 -10.23 -9.66
C TRP A 200 13.63 -11.52 -9.87
N LEU A 201 13.19 -11.84 -11.10
CA LEU A 201 12.40 -13.04 -11.40
C LEU A 201 13.12 -14.35 -11.04
N HIS A 202 14.45 -14.40 -11.21
CA HIS A 202 15.26 -15.58 -10.92
C HIS A 202 15.78 -15.67 -9.49
N ASN A 203 15.42 -14.72 -8.60
CA ASN A 203 16.06 -14.56 -7.29
C ASN A 203 17.60 -14.54 -7.39
N GLY A 204 18.13 -13.93 -8.45
CA GLY A 204 19.56 -13.78 -8.69
C GLY A 204 20.20 -12.72 -7.79
N ASP A 205 21.33 -12.15 -8.20
CA ASP A 205 22.05 -11.12 -7.45
C ASP A 205 21.37 -9.73 -7.56
N TRP A 206 20.17 -9.62 -6.98
CA TRP A 206 19.43 -8.37 -6.85
C TRP A 206 20.09 -7.42 -5.84
N GLN A 207 20.88 -7.93 -4.90
CA GLN A 207 21.57 -7.13 -3.88
C GLN A 207 22.61 -6.21 -4.52
N ALA A 208 23.36 -6.71 -5.50
CA ALA A 208 24.30 -5.88 -6.25
C ALA A 208 23.64 -4.72 -7.00
N LEU A 209 22.33 -4.79 -7.30
CA LEU A 209 21.61 -3.69 -7.95
C LEU A 209 21.36 -2.52 -6.99
N ILE A 210 21.05 -2.82 -5.72
CA ILE A 210 20.71 -1.83 -4.70
C ILE A 210 21.99 -1.29 -4.03
N GLY A 211 22.95 -2.17 -3.79
CA GLY A 211 24.18 -1.87 -3.06
C GLY A 211 25.33 -1.35 -3.92
N SER A 212 25.06 -0.86 -5.15
CA SER A 212 26.12 -0.33 -6.03
C SER A 212 26.86 0.81 -5.34
N ARG A 213 28.17 0.62 -5.13
CA ARG A 213 29.04 1.55 -4.38
C ARG A 213 29.91 2.41 -5.31
N SER A 214 29.44 2.68 -6.52
CA SER A 214 30.12 3.63 -7.41
C SER A 214 29.59 5.03 -7.11
N ALA A 215 30.50 5.98 -6.92
CA ALA A 215 30.10 7.39 -6.87
C ALA A 215 29.45 7.81 -8.20
N PRO A 216 28.41 8.66 -8.20
CA PRO A 216 27.78 9.24 -7.01
C PRO A 216 26.84 8.24 -6.31
N TYR A 217 27.07 7.99 -5.02
CA TYR A 217 26.39 6.94 -4.26
C TYR A 217 24.90 7.22 -3.98
N ASP A 218 24.49 8.48 -4.13
CA ASP A 218 23.13 8.97 -3.92
C ASP A 218 22.27 8.98 -5.20
N ALA A 219 22.83 8.61 -6.36
CA ALA A 219 22.13 8.66 -7.65
C ALA A 219 20.83 7.86 -7.70
N MET A 220 20.77 6.77 -6.93
CA MET A 220 19.61 5.90 -6.83
C MET A 220 18.63 6.33 -5.74
N ILE A 221 19.00 7.23 -4.82
CA ILE A 221 18.10 7.69 -3.76
C ILE A 221 17.00 8.56 -4.39
N ASP A 222 15.75 8.28 -4.06
CA ASP A 222 14.60 9.02 -4.60
C ASP A 222 13.85 9.78 -3.51
N ARG A 223 13.31 9.06 -2.51
CA ARG A 223 12.48 9.67 -1.46
C ARG A 223 12.36 8.78 -0.23
N ILE A 224 11.87 9.37 0.86
CA ILE A 224 11.38 8.67 2.04
C ILE A 224 9.86 8.80 2.10
N GLU A 225 9.18 7.70 2.43
CA GLU A 225 7.74 7.67 2.73
C GLU A 225 7.54 7.19 4.16
N THR A 226 6.75 7.90 4.96
CA THR A 226 6.40 7.49 6.33
C THR A 226 4.92 7.13 6.42
N ASN A 227 4.62 6.13 7.25
CA ASN A 227 3.26 5.79 7.66
C ASN A 227 3.27 5.48 9.15
N ILE A 228 2.52 6.26 9.93
CA ILE A 228 2.49 6.20 11.39
C ILE A 228 1.04 6.04 11.81
N GLN A 229 0.70 5.02 12.58
CA GLN A 229 -0.57 5.01 13.31
C GLN A 229 -0.48 6.05 14.41
N ILE A 230 -1.04 7.24 14.20
CA ILE A 230 -0.89 8.37 15.12
C ILE A 230 -1.90 8.30 16.28
N SER A 231 -3.01 7.59 16.10
CA SER A 231 -4.03 7.43 17.13
C SER A 231 -4.76 6.09 17.06
N ILE A 232 -5.31 5.68 18.19
CA ILE A 232 -6.36 4.68 18.32
C ILE A 232 -7.50 5.33 19.12
N ALA A 233 -8.72 5.26 18.59
CA ALA A 233 -9.93 5.53 19.33
C ALA A 233 -10.60 4.17 19.64
N PRO A 234 -10.53 3.67 20.88
CA PRO A 234 -11.21 2.43 21.27
C PRO A 234 -12.72 2.53 21.04
N ARG A 235 -13.41 1.39 20.92
CA ARG A 235 -14.87 1.42 20.81
C ARG A 235 -15.48 2.05 22.06
N SER A 236 -16.36 3.04 21.87
CA SER A 236 -17.09 3.72 22.93
C SER A 236 -18.59 3.77 22.61
N ALA A 237 -19.38 4.43 23.46
CA ALA A 237 -20.78 4.73 23.14
C ALA A 237 -20.92 5.84 22.09
N LEU A 238 -19.86 6.64 21.87
CA LEU A 238 -19.86 7.80 20.98
C LEU A 238 -19.43 7.42 19.55
N HIS A 239 -18.57 6.42 19.41
CA HIS A 239 -18.04 6.00 18.13
C HIS A 239 -17.58 4.54 18.14
N ASP A 240 -17.49 3.95 16.95
CA ASP A 240 -16.85 2.65 16.76
C ASP A 240 -15.32 2.74 16.93
N PHE A 241 -14.68 1.57 17.02
CA PHE A 241 -13.22 1.48 17.03
C PHE A 241 -12.63 2.10 15.76
N ARG A 242 -11.59 2.92 15.92
CA ARG A 242 -10.86 3.55 14.81
C ARG A 242 -9.37 3.63 15.12
N SER A 243 -8.55 3.60 14.08
CA SER A 243 -7.15 3.99 14.15
C SER A 243 -6.82 4.91 12.98
N ASP A 244 -6.08 5.98 13.24
CA ASP A 244 -5.76 7.00 12.25
C ASP A 244 -4.28 6.95 11.87
N TYR A 245 -3.99 7.02 10.57
CA TYR A 245 -2.65 6.80 10.02
C TYR A 245 -2.15 8.04 9.28
N LEU A 246 -1.07 8.65 9.78
CA LEU A 246 -0.41 9.77 9.14
C LEU A 246 0.55 9.30 8.06
N LEU A 247 0.39 9.85 6.86
CA LEU A 247 1.23 9.62 5.70
C LEU A 247 2.00 10.90 5.35
N LYS A 248 3.32 10.79 5.14
CA LYS A 248 4.16 11.88 4.60
C LYS A 248 5.19 11.36 3.60
N VAL A 249 5.64 12.25 2.72
CA VAL A 249 6.70 12.00 1.74
C VAL A 249 7.75 13.08 1.81
N PHE A 250 9.01 12.69 1.71
CA PHE A 250 10.16 13.59 1.64
C PHE A 250 11.01 13.22 0.43
N LYS A 251 11.07 14.07 -0.58
CA LYS A 251 11.88 13.83 -1.79
C LYS A 251 13.33 14.17 -1.52
N TYR A 252 14.25 13.36 -2.04
CA TYR A 252 15.67 13.64 -1.96
C TYR A 252 16.04 14.75 -2.93
N ASP A 253 16.65 15.81 -2.42
CA ASP A 253 17.24 16.87 -3.22
C ASP A 253 18.74 16.63 -3.33
N ALA A 254 19.19 16.24 -4.53
CA ALA A 254 20.60 15.96 -4.81
C ALA A 254 21.50 17.20 -4.70
N ALA A 255 20.96 18.42 -4.83
CA ALA A 255 21.75 19.64 -4.71
C ALA A 255 22.09 19.96 -3.25
N SER A 256 21.09 19.90 -2.37
CA SER A 256 21.30 20.10 -0.92
C SER A 256 21.75 18.82 -0.19
N LYS A 257 21.62 17.66 -0.84
CA LYS A 257 21.80 16.31 -0.27
C LYS A 257 20.92 16.05 0.95
N THR A 258 19.70 16.60 0.94
CA THR A 258 18.75 16.45 2.06
C THR A 258 17.40 15.94 1.55
N PHE A 259 16.62 15.35 2.46
CA PHE A 259 15.23 15.02 2.19
C PHE A 259 14.33 16.22 2.53
N VAL A 260 13.56 16.68 1.56
CA VAL A 260 12.67 17.84 1.67
C VAL A 260 11.22 17.38 1.60
N GLU A 261 10.38 17.89 2.49
CA GLU A 261 8.95 17.59 2.50
C GLU A 261 8.30 17.85 1.12
N SER A 262 7.55 16.87 0.63
CA SER A 262 6.92 16.91 -0.69
C SER A 262 5.46 16.44 -0.64
N THR A 263 4.77 16.58 -1.77
CA THR A 263 3.38 16.10 -1.90
C THR A 263 3.34 14.58 -1.97
N LEU A 264 2.32 13.99 -1.34
CA LEU A 264 2.00 12.57 -1.48
C LEU A 264 1.48 12.30 -2.90
N GLU A 265 2.00 11.25 -3.53
CA GLU A 265 1.59 10.90 -4.88
C GLU A 265 0.08 10.65 -4.96
N ASN A 266 -0.58 11.35 -5.89
CA ASN A 266 -2.00 11.26 -6.17
C ASN A 266 -2.93 11.46 -4.96
N GLN A 267 -2.41 11.89 -3.80
CA GLN A 267 -3.22 12.28 -2.66
C GLN A 267 -3.81 13.66 -2.93
N ILE A 268 -5.06 13.68 -3.37
CA ILE A 268 -5.77 14.91 -3.70
C ILE A 268 -5.92 15.75 -2.41
N ASP A 269 -5.62 17.04 -2.52
CA ASP A 269 -5.88 18.02 -1.47
C ASP A 269 -7.34 18.47 -1.56
N ARG A 270 -8.24 17.56 -1.18
CA ARG A 270 -9.69 17.73 -1.26
C ARG A 270 -10.13 19.08 -0.72
N ASP A 271 -9.73 19.39 0.52
CA ASP A 271 -10.20 20.57 1.23
C ASP A 271 -9.73 21.85 0.54
N ARG A 272 -8.47 21.91 0.08
CA ARG A 272 -7.96 23.06 -0.68
C ARG A 272 -8.68 23.20 -2.02
N ILE A 273 -8.95 22.11 -2.72
CA ILE A 273 -9.65 22.14 -4.01
C ILE A 273 -11.10 22.61 -3.83
N LEU A 274 -11.80 22.15 -2.80
CA LEU A 274 -13.17 22.58 -2.52
C LEU A 274 -13.26 24.04 -2.04
N ALA A 275 -12.23 24.54 -1.37
CA ALA A 275 -12.17 25.92 -0.87
C ALA A 275 -11.73 26.95 -1.92
N VAL A 276 -10.99 26.56 -2.96
CA VAL A 276 -10.40 27.49 -3.94
C VAL A 276 -11.01 27.28 -5.33
N GLU A 277 -11.90 28.20 -5.74
CA GLU A 277 -12.68 28.10 -6.99
C GLU A 277 -11.81 27.88 -8.26
N ALA A 278 -10.65 28.55 -8.34
CA ALA A 278 -9.74 28.35 -9.47
C ALA A 278 -9.19 26.92 -9.52
N LEU A 279 -8.78 26.36 -8.37
CA LEU A 279 -8.31 24.97 -8.30
C LEU A 279 -9.44 23.99 -8.58
N ARG A 280 -10.63 24.26 -8.04
CA ARG A 280 -11.87 23.50 -8.26
C ARG A 280 -12.15 23.33 -9.75
N ARG A 281 -12.32 24.45 -10.46
CA ARG A 281 -12.59 24.47 -11.91
C ARG A 281 -11.48 23.76 -12.69
N ASP A 282 -10.22 24.12 -12.43
CA ASP A 282 -9.10 23.62 -13.22
C ASP A 282 -8.88 22.11 -13.00
N PHE A 283 -9.05 21.61 -11.76
CA PHE A 283 -8.92 20.18 -11.46
C PHE A 283 -10.01 19.36 -12.16
N LYS A 284 -11.26 19.82 -12.10
CA LYS A 284 -12.39 19.17 -12.79
C LYS A 284 -12.14 19.06 -14.30
N VAL A 285 -11.78 20.16 -14.94
CA VAL A 285 -11.48 20.19 -16.39
C VAL A 285 -10.32 19.26 -16.73
N TRP A 286 -9.25 19.33 -15.93
CA TRP A 286 -8.08 18.48 -16.13
C TRP A 286 -8.43 17.00 -16.01
N LEU A 287 -9.07 16.56 -14.92
CA LEU A 287 -9.35 15.14 -14.67
C LEU A 287 -10.29 14.54 -15.71
N LEU A 288 -11.31 15.29 -16.14
CA LEU A 288 -12.31 14.82 -17.10
C LEU A 288 -11.86 14.89 -18.56
N THR A 289 -10.68 15.43 -18.84
CA THR A 289 -10.11 15.40 -20.19
C THR A 289 -9.86 13.94 -20.61
N PRO A 290 -10.21 13.52 -21.85
CA PRO A 290 -10.19 12.10 -22.22
C PRO A 290 -8.87 11.36 -21.99
N ALA A 291 -7.73 12.03 -22.19
CA ALA A 291 -6.42 11.43 -21.93
C ALA A 291 -6.18 11.18 -20.42
N ASN A 292 -6.53 12.14 -19.56
CA ASN A 292 -6.35 12.02 -18.12
C ASN A 292 -7.36 11.03 -17.53
N LEU A 293 -8.61 11.05 -18.00
CA LEU A 293 -9.62 10.07 -17.60
C LEU A 293 -9.20 8.64 -17.96
N ARG A 294 -8.52 8.44 -19.09
CA ARG A 294 -7.97 7.13 -19.48
C ARG A 294 -6.88 6.67 -18.49
N GLU A 295 -5.93 7.53 -18.14
CA GLU A 295 -4.89 7.17 -17.18
C GLU A 295 -5.46 6.99 -15.76
N PHE A 296 -6.50 7.75 -15.40
CA PHE A 296 -7.23 7.61 -14.13
C PHE A 296 -7.95 6.27 -14.05
N ASP A 297 -8.65 5.88 -15.13
CA ASP A 297 -9.27 4.57 -15.28
C ASP A 297 -8.25 3.43 -15.14
N ARG A 298 -7.09 3.58 -15.79
CA ARG A 298 -5.98 2.61 -15.77
C ARG A 298 -5.19 2.61 -14.47
N GLY A 299 -5.45 3.54 -13.55
CA GLY A 299 -4.69 3.66 -12.29
C GLY A 299 -3.22 4.06 -12.49
N THR A 300 -2.91 4.71 -13.61
CA THR A 300 -1.57 5.18 -14.02
C THR A 300 -1.48 6.71 -14.11
N VAL A 301 -2.54 7.42 -13.73
CA VAL A 301 -2.56 8.89 -13.71
C VAL A 301 -1.48 9.44 -12.78
N LEU A 302 -0.90 10.56 -13.18
CA LEU A 302 -0.04 11.41 -12.35
C LEU A 302 -0.74 12.76 -12.18
N ILE A 303 -1.37 12.94 -11.03
CA ILE A 303 -2.07 14.18 -10.71
C ILE A 303 -1.05 15.29 -10.48
N PRO A 304 -1.19 16.47 -11.11
CA PRO A 304 -0.26 17.58 -10.92
C PRO A 304 -0.11 18.01 -9.46
N GLU A 305 1.12 18.29 -9.02
CA GLU A 305 1.45 18.61 -7.62
C GLU A 305 0.62 19.77 -7.03
N LYS A 306 0.18 20.72 -7.86
CA LYS A 306 -0.70 21.83 -7.44
C LYS A 306 -2.09 21.39 -6.94
N TYR A 307 -2.47 20.12 -7.11
CA TYR A 307 -3.71 19.53 -6.59
C TYR A 307 -3.46 18.58 -5.42
N LEU A 308 -2.21 18.38 -5.00
CA LEU A 308 -1.85 17.36 -4.04
C LEU A 308 -1.58 17.92 -2.64
N ALA A 309 -1.83 17.08 -1.64
CA ALA A 309 -1.55 17.34 -0.24
C ALA A 309 -0.14 16.86 0.15
N LYS A 310 0.45 17.49 1.17
CA LYS A 310 1.76 17.10 1.74
C LYS A 310 1.66 16.14 2.93
N ALA A 311 0.47 16.04 3.51
CA ALA A 311 0.15 15.10 4.57
C ALA A 311 -1.26 14.57 4.35
N ALA A 312 -1.52 13.36 4.82
CA ALA A 312 -2.86 12.81 4.89
C ALA A 312 -3.00 11.94 6.14
N VAL A 313 -4.16 12.03 6.78
CA VAL A 313 -4.55 11.14 7.88
C VAL A 313 -5.62 10.19 7.32
N ALA A 314 -5.29 8.90 7.27
CA ALA A 314 -6.17 7.87 6.76
C ALA A 314 -6.83 7.11 7.93
N PRO A 315 -8.12 7.32 8.22
CA PRO A 315 -8.84 6.55 9.24
C PRO A 315 -9.10 5.12 8.78
N THR A 316 -8.93 4.15 9.68
CA THR A 316 -9.28 2.74 9.44
C THR A 316 -9.98 2.10 10.65
N PRO A 317 -10.88 1.12 10.44
CA PRO A 317 -11.41 0.68 9.15
C PRO A 317 -12.28 1.78 8.52
N ALA A 318 -12.18 1.96 7.20
CA ALA A 318 -13.16 2.73 6.46
C ALA A 318 -14.21 1.77 5.89
N GLY A 319 -15.48 2.14 5.95
CA GLY A 319 -16.55 1.39 5.31
C GLY A 319 -16.40 1.34 3.79
N LEU A 320 -17.10 0.41 3.15
CA LEU A 320 -17.08 0.22 1.70
C LEU A 320 -17.94 1.23 0.93
N ASP A 321 -18.85 1.89 1.63
CA ASP A 321 -19.75 2.93 1.12
C ASP A 321 -19.20 4.34 1.36
N ALA A 322 -19.75 5.31 0.64
CA ALA A 322 -19.43 6.72 0.80
C ALA A 322 -19.60 7.16 2.26
N SER A 323 -18.53 7.71 2.84
CA SER A 323 -18.48 8.14 4.23
C SER A 323 -17.50 9.30 4.36
N ILE A 324 -17.73 10.19 5.33
CA ILE A 324 -16.80 11.29 5.68
C ILE A 324 -15.38 10.82 5.99
N LEU A 325 -15.19 9.52 6.26
CA LEU A 325 -13.88 8.91 6.48
C LEU A 325 -13.11 8.68 5.18
N GLN A 326 -13.79 8.63 4.02
CA GLN A 326 -13.14 8.42 2.74
C GLN A 326 -12.48 9.71 2.24
N PRO A 327 -11.31 9.62 1.58
CA PRO A 327 -10.46 10.76 1.30
C PRO A 327 -11.12 11.83 0.41
N GLU A 328 -11.99 11.42 -0.51
CA GLU A 328 -12.59 12.32 -1.50
C GLU A 328 -14.10 12.50 -1.30
N PHE A 329 -14.62 12.10 -0.14
CA PHE A 329 -16.06 12.19 0.17
C PHE A 329 -16.60 13.61 0.00
N GLY A 330 -17.72 13.79 -0.68
CA GLY A 330 -18.32 15.11 -0.91
C GLY A 330 -17.78 15.80 -2.16
N MET A 331 -16.88 15.16 -2.92
CA MET A 331 -16.49 15.65 -4.24
C MET A 331 -17.48 15.22 -5.33
N LEU A 332 -18.28 14.17 -5.12
CA LEU A 332 -19.30 13.74 -6.08
C LEU A 332 -20.71 14.15 -5.64
N GLN A 333 -21.57 14.47 -6.60
CA GLN A 333 -22.97 14.76 -6.36
C GLN A 333 -23.67 13.63 -5.56
N GLY A 334 -24.45 14.03 -4.56
CA GLY A 334 -25.13 13.10 -3.67
C GLY A 334 -24.29 12.64 -2.48
N GLU A 335 -23.03 13.02 -2.40
CA GLU A 335 -22.22 12.88 -1.18
C GLU A 335 -22.23 14.18 -0.36
N GLY A 336 -22.53 14.09 0.94
CA GLY A 336 -22.38 15.21 1.87
C GLY A 336 -23.21 16.46 1.53
N GLU A 337 -22.62 17.64 1.73
CA GLU A 337 -23.25 18.94 1.47
C GLU A 337 -23.32 19.29 -0.03
N SER A 338 -24.02 20.37 -0.38
CA SER A 338 -24.30 20.74 -1.78
C SER A 338 -23.08 21.16 -2.62
N ASN A 339 -21.90 21.36 -2.03
CA ASN A 339 -20.69 21.88 -2.70
C ASN A 339 -19.83 20.80 -3.42
N HIS A 340 -20.46 19.84 -4.09
CA HIS A 340 -19.79 18.76 -4.81
C HIS A 340 -19.03 19.24 -6.05
N LEU A 341 -17.87 18.67 -6.37
CA LEU A 341 -17.07 19.04 -7.54
C LEU A 341 -17.61 18.47 -8.87
N PHE A 342 -18.00 17.20 -8.85
CA PHE A 342 -18.44 16.44 -10.02
C PHE A 342 -19.93 16.15 -9.92
N THR A 343 -20.68 16.44 -10.99
CA THR A 343 -22.06 15.97 -11.17
C THR A 343 -22.08 14.62 -11.90
N ASP A 344 -23.20 13.91 -11.81
CA ASP A 344 -23.42 12.69 -12.59
C ASP A 344 -23.30 12.97 -14.10
N ASP A 345 -23.83 14.11 -14.56
CA ASP A 345 -23.77 14.55 -15.96
C ASP A 345 -22.36 14.85 -16.44
N ASP A 346 -21.51 15.43 -15.57
CA ASP A 346 -20.10 15.67 -15.89
C ASP A 346 -19.38 14.34 -16.17
N VAL A 347 -19.57 13.35 -15.29
CA VAL A 347 -18.93 12.05 -15.41
C VAL A 347 -19.47 11.29 -16.62
N VAL A 348 -20.79 11.20 -16.77
CA VAL A 348 -21.43 10.55 -17.93
C VAL A 348 -21.00 11.21 -19.24
N GLY A 349 -20.94 12.54 -19.26
CA GLY A 349 -20.45 13.31 -20.40
C GLY A 349 -19.01 12.97 -20.76
N ALA A 350 -18.11 12.91 -19.76
CA ALA A 350 -16.70 12.56 -19.97
C ALA A 350 -16.54 11.11 -20.49
N LEU A 351 -17.30 10.15 -19.95
CA LEU A 351 -17.30 8.76 -20.43
C LEU A 351 -17.76 8.66 -21.89
N LYS A 352 -18.83 9.40 -22.27
CA LYS A 352 -19.31 9.47 -23.66
C LYS A 352 -18.26 10.09 -24.59
N GLN A 353 -17.59 11.16 -24.16
CA GLN A 353 -16.54 11.80 -24.94
C GLN A 353 -15.32 10.89 -25.14
N ALA A 354 -14.92 10.13 -24.12
CA ALA A 354 -13.85 9.13 -24.23
C ALA A 354 -14.24 8.06 -25.26
N ALA A 355 -15.45 7.51 -25.16
CA ALA A 355 -15.96 6.50 -26.10
C ALA A 355 -16.03 7.03 -27.55
N ALA A 356 -16.51 8.26 -27.75
CA ALA A 356 -16.56 8.90 -29.07
C ALA A 356 -15.18 9.10 -29.71
N ARG A 357 -14.11 9.15 -28.91
CA ARG A 357 -12.72 9.21 -29.36
C ARG A 357 -12.06 7.82 -29.49
N GLY A 358 -12.82 6.74 -29.36
CA GLY A 358 -12.31 5.37 -29.44
C GLY A 358 -11.51 4.93 -28.21
N ILE A 359 -11.61 5.64 -27.08
CA ILE A 359 -10.97 5.25 -25.83
C ILE A 359 -11.86 4.22 -25.13
N ALA A 360 -11.36 2.99 -25.00
CA ALA A 360 -12.01 1.93 -24.24
C ALA A 360 -11.58 1.98 -22.78
N LEU A 361 -12.54 2.22 -21.87
CA LEU A 361 -12.29 2.19 -20.43
C LEU A 361 -12.36 0.75 -19.88
N GLU A 362 -11.40 0.41 -19.04
CA GLU A 362 -11.22 -0.92 -18.47
C GLU A 362 -12.03 -1.10 -17.18
N ASN A 363 -12.07 -0.08 -16.32
CA ASN A 363 -12.58 -0.16 -14.96
C ASN A 363 -13.80 0.76 -14.72
N ILE A 364 -13.72 2.02 -15.13
CA ILE A 364 -14.73 3.05 -14.91
C ILE A 364 -15.76 2.99 -16.05
N ARG A 365 -16.93 2.42 -15.75
CA ARG A 365 -18.04 2.27 -16.71
C ARG A 365 -19.35 2.88 -16.21
N SER A 366 -19.29 3.58 -15.08
CA SER A 366 -20.42 4.23 -14.42
C SER A 366 -19.91 5.35 -13.49
N VAL A 367 -20.84 6.18 -13.00
CA VAL A 367 -20.57 7.19 -11.97
C VAL A 367 -20.03 6.54 -10.69
N ALA A 368 -20.59 5.42 -10.26
CA ALA A 368 -20.12 4.70 -9.08
C ALA A 368 -18.69 4.15 -9.26
N GLY A 369 -18.32 3.71 -10.45
CA GLY A 369 -16.94 3.33 -10.78
C GLY A 369 -15.97 4.50 -10.70
N PHE A 370 -16.40 5.69 -11.14
CA PHE A 370 -15.60 6.92 -11.06
C PHE A 370 -15.39 7.34 -9.60
N GLN A 371 -16.46 7.36 -8.81
CA GLN A 371 -16.44 7.61 -7.36
C GLN A 371 -15.47 6.67 -6.64
N ARG A 372 -15.55 5.38 -6.95
CA ARG A 372 -14.66 4.39 -6.37
C ARG A 372 -13.22 4.64 -6.77
N ARG A 373 -12.93 4.95 -8.03
CA ARG A 373 -11.55 5.26 -8.45
C ARG A 373 -11.03 6.51 -7.76
N LEU A 374 -11.86 7.53 -7.60
CA LEU A 374 -11.49 8.79 -6.94
C LEU A 374 -11.00 8.53 -5.51
N ASN A 375 -11.72 7.70 -4.76
CA ASN A 375 -11.33 7.29 -3.42
C ASN A 375 -10.26 6.18 -3.37
N ASP A 376 -9.90 5.55 -4.50
CA ASP A 376 -8.96 4.43 -4.58
C ASP A 376 -7.56 4.85 -5.05
N VAL A 377 -7.48 5.89 -5.89
CA VAL A 377 -6.22 6.33 -6.52
C VAL A 377 -5.27 7.03 -5.53
N THR A 378 -5.79 7.44 -4.37
CA THR A 378 -5.05 8.18 -3.36
C THR A 378 -4.32 7.25 -2.39
N CYS A 379 -3.27 7.78 -1.72
CA CYS A 379 -2.54 7.04 -0.70
C CYS A 379 -3.49 6.59 0.42
N SER A 380 -4.30 7.50 0.97
CA SER A 380 -5.31 7.18 1.99
C SER A 380 -6.32 6.15 1.52
N GLY A 381 -6.75 6.24 0.26
CA GLY A 381 -7.70 5.32 -0.36
C GLY A 381 -7.24 3.88 -0.40
N CYS A 382 -6.00 3.68 -0.86
CA CYS A 382 -5.36 2.38 -0.85
C CYS A 382 -5.14 1.88 0.60
N HIS A 383 -4.77 2.74 1.56
CA HIS A 383 -4.61 2.34 2.97
C HIS A 383 -5.92 1.85 3.62
N GLN A 384 -7.02 2.52 3.29
CA GLN A 384 -8.37 2.14 3.71
C GLN A 384 -8.85 0.84 3.05
N THR A 385 -8.36 0.58 1.84
CA THR A 385 -8.80 -0.55 1.02
C THR A 385 -7.92 -1.77 1.24
N ARG A 386 -8.41 -2.72 2.05
CA ARG A 386 -7.75 -4.02 2.26
C ARG A 386 -6.29 -3.88 2.73
N GLY A 387 -6.02 -2.90 3.61
CA GLY A 387 -4.80 -2.80 4.41
C GLY A 387 -4.85 -3.73 5.64
N ILE A 388 -3.70 -4.02 6.25
CA ILE A 388 -3.62 -4.66 7.58
C ILE A 388 -3.38 -3.55 8.58
N GLY A 389 -4.43 -3.15 9.31
CA GLY A 389 -4.38 -1.99 10.22
C GLY A 389 -3.76 -0.78 9.52
N GLY A 390 -4.35 -0.34 8.41
CA GLY A 390 -3.82 0.80 7.64
C GLY A 390 -2.41 0.65 7.05
N PHE A 391 -1.79 -0.54 7.06
CA PHE A 391 -0.52 -0.79 6.38
C PHE A 391 -0.73 -1.67 5.13
N HIS A 392 -0.11 -1.29 4.02
CA HIS A 392 0.02 -2.16 2.84
C HIS A 392 1.00 -3.30 3.06
N PHE A 393 2.05 -3.04 3.82
CA PHE A 393 3.13 -3.98 4.08
C PHE A 393 3.62 -3.74 5.51
N PRO A 394 3.02 -4.38 6.53
CA PRO A 394 3.60 -4.36 7.86
C PRO A 394 4.97 -5.07 7.86
N GLY A 395 5.17 -6.12 7.07
CA GLY A 395 6.36 -6.95 7.05
C GLY A 395 6.36 -8.04 8.13
N VAL A 396 7.23 -9.04 8.00
CA VAL A 396 7.35 -10.14 8.97
C VAL A 396 8.01 -9.64 10.24
N ASP A 397 7.49 -10.04 11.40
CA ASP A 397 8.14 -9.76 12.67
C ASP A 397 9.23 -10.79 12.98
N TRP A 398 10.39 -10.67 12.33
CA TRP A 398 11.54 -11.55 12.58
C TRP A 398 12.23 -11.32 13.93
N LEU A 399 11.81 -10.29 14.69
CA LEU A 399 12.30 -10.02 16.05
C LEU A 399 11.68 -10.94 17.10
N THR A 400 10.56 -11.59 16.77
CA THR A 400 9.86 -12.53 17.66
C THR A 400 10.33 -13.96 17.43
N ASP A 401 10.52 -14.74 18.50
CA ASP A 401 10.89 -16.16 18.41
C ASP A 401 9.86 -16.96 17.60
N GLY A 402 10.34 -17.79 16.68
CA GLY A 402 9.47 -18.61 15.82
C GLY A 402 8.75 -17.84 14.70
N ALA A 403 9.21 -16.63 14.38
CA ALA A 403 8.68 -15.84 13.27
C ALA A 403 8.61 -16.63 11.96
N SER A 404 7.43 -16.69 11.34
CA SER A 404 7.24 -17.30 10.04
C SER A 404 6.22 -16.54 9.23
N ASN A 405 6.32 -16.66 7.90
CA ASN A 405 5.30 -16.18 6.96
C ASN A 405 3.97 -16.93 7.07
N PHE A 406 3.91 -18.04 7.82
CA PHE A 406 2.69 -18.84 8.02
C PHE A 406 1.83 -18.34 9.16
N THR A 407 2.45 -17.73 10.19
CA THR A 407 1.75 -17.25 11.39
C THR A 407 1.44 -15.75 11.33
N ILE A 408 2.24 -14.97 10.60
CA ILE A 408 2.05 -13.53 10.44
C ILE A 408 2.11 -13.19 8.95
N VAL A 409 1.00 -12.70 8.40
CA VAL A 409 0.92 -12.28 7.00
C VAL A 409 1.75 -10.99 6.81
N PRO A 410 2.80 -10.97 5.97
CA PRO A 410 3.70 -9.84 5.87
C PRO A 410 3.12 -8.63 5.13
N ALA A 411 2.03 -8.83 4.38
CA ALA A 411 1.50 -7.81 3.49
C ALA A 411 -0.01 -7.91 3.35
N SER A 412 -0.64 -6.81 2.95
CA SER A 412 -2.08 -6.75 2.89
C SER A 412 -2.66 -7.53 1.71
N PRO A 413 -3.95 -7.90 1.74
CA PRO A 413 -4.58 -8.56 0.59
C PRO A 413 -4.51 -7.76 -0.71
N HIS A 414 -4.50 -6.43 -0.63
CA HIS A 414 -4.21 -5.58 -1.80
C HIS A 414 -2.81 -5.84 -2.37
N PHE A 415 -1.80 -5.92 -1.50
CA PHE A 415 -0.42 -6.20 -1.94
C PHE A 415 -0.33 -7.56 -2.64
N PHE A 416 -0.87 -8.63 -2.04
CA PHE A 416 -0.79 -9.97 -2.62
C PHE A 416 -1.60 -10.12 -3.91
N GLY A 417 -2.80 -9.54 -3.97
CA GLY A 417 -3.63 -9.56 -5.17
C GLY A 417 -2.97 -8.85 -6.37
N ASP A 418 -2.06 -7.92 -6.14
CA ASP A 418 -1.35 -7.18 -7.19
C ASP A 418 -0.08 -7.89 -7.70
N GLN A 419 0.42 -8.94 -7.03
CA GLN A 419 1.71 -9.53 -7.37
C GLN A 419 1.72 -10.20 -8.75
N LEU A 420 0.61 -10.79 -9.19
CA LEU A 420 0.49 -11.35 -10.55
C LEU A 420 0.80 -10.30 -11.61
N ARG A 421 0.16 -9.14 -11.51
CA ARG A 421 0.36 -8.03 -12.44
C ARG A 421 1.82 -7.55 -12.42
N ARG A 422 2.43 -7.44 -11.23
CA ARG A 422 3.84 -7.04 -11.10
C ARG A 422 4.77 -8.04 -11.75
N ARG A 423 4.52 -9.34 -11.58
CA ARG A 423 5.30 -10.40 -12.21
C ARG A 423 5.16 -10.38 -13.73
N ASP A 424 3.97 -10.13 -14.26
CA ASP A 424 3.75 -9.97 -15.71
C ASP A 424 4.51 -8.75 -16.27
N ILE A 425 4.58 -7.65 -15.52
CA ILE A 425 5.38 -6.47 -15.88
C ILE A 425 6.88 -6.79 -15.90
N LEU A 426 7.38 -7.50 -14.89
CA LEU A 426 8.77 -7.95 -14.88
C LEU A 426 9.06 -8.90 -16.05
N ALA A 427 8.17 -9.82 -16.37
CA ALA A 427 8.32 -10.72 -17.51
C ALA A 427 8.38 -9.93 -18.83
N ALA A 428 7.49 -8.95 -19.02
CA ALA A 428 7.54 -8.07 -20.18
C ALA A 428 8.87 -7.32 -20.30
N PHE A 429 9.37 -6.75 -19.20
CA PHE A 429 10.70 -6.12 -19.18
C PHE A 429 11.82 -7.10 -19.52
N ALA A 430 11.83 -8.29 -18.92
CA ALA A 430 12.85 -9.31 -19.14
C ALA A 430 12.93 -9.75 -20.61
N GLU A 431 11.79 -9.73 -21.31
CA GLU A 431 11.65 -10.04 -22.74
C GLU A 431 11.86 -8.82 -23.67
N GLY A 432 12.16 -7.63 -23.12
CA GLY A 432 12.32 -6.40 -23.91
C GLY A 432 11.01 -5.85 -24.49
N LYS A 433 9.86 -6.25 -23.95
CA LYS A 433 8.53 -5.77 -24.35
C LYS A 433 8.11 -4.57 -23.51
N ARG A 434 7.24 -3.73 -24.07
CA ARG A 434 6.59 -2.65 -23.30
C ARG A 434 5.55 -3.24 -22.35
N PRO A 435 5.66 -3.05 -21.03
CA PRO A 435 4.67 -3.56 -20.10
C PRO A 435 3.34 -2.79 -20.19
N ASP A 436 2.25 -3.46 -19.87
CA ASP A 436 0.97 -2.80 -19.61
C ASP A 436 0.81 -2.54 -18.11
N PHE A 437 1.01 -1.29 -17.72
CA PHE A 437 0.99 -0.83 -16.34
C PHE A 437 -0.42 -0.68 -15.73
N SER A 438 -1.51 -0.84 -16.50
CA SER A 438 -2.85 -0.63 -15.95
C SER A 438 -3.14 -1.54 -14.77
N ARG A 439 -3.91 -1.03 -13.81
CA ARG A 439 -4.37 -1.77 -12.64
C ARG A 439 -5.85 -1.59 -12.42
N GLY A 440 -6.47 -2.63 -11.86
CA GLY A 440 -7.83 -2.57 -11.34
C GLY A 440 -7.94 -1.66 -10.10
N PHE A 441 -9.11 -1.71 -9.47
CA PHE A 441 -9.32 -1.10 -8.16
C PHE A 441 -8.50 -1.84 -7.09
N ALA A 442 -8.01 -1.16 -6.05
CA ALA A 442 -7.24 -1.80 -4.99
C ALA A 442 -8.02 -2.93 -4.28
N SER A 443 -9.34 -2.83 -4.26
CA SER A 443 -10.24 -3.85 -3.72
C SER A 443 -10.32 -5.15 -4.52
N ARG A 444 -10.10 -5.06 -5.83
CA ARG A 444 -10.31 -6.17 -6.75
C ARG A 444 -9.22 -6.14 -7.83
N PRO A 445 -8.23 -7.05 -7.75
CA PRO A 445 -7.14 -7.06 -8.70
C PRO A 445 -7.63 -7.36 -10.12
N GLN A 446 -6.95 -6.78 -11.10
CA GLN A 446 -7.20 -7.06 -12.52
C GLN A 446 -6.38 -8.28 -12.92
N THR A 447 -7.05 -9.40 -13.16
CA THR A 447 -6.35 -10.69 -13.40
C THR A 447 -5.94 -10.90 -14.85
N ARG A 448 -6.50 -10.14 -15.80
CA ARG A 448 -6.23 -10.26 -17.25
C ARG A 448 -6.28 -11.70 -17.79
N GLY A 449 -7.22 -12.49 -17.26
CA GLY A 449 -7.41 -13.89 -17.66
C GLY A 449 -6.53 -14.89 -16.90
N ASN A 450 -5.63 -14.45 -16.03
CA ASN A 450 -4.90 -15.33 -15.13
C ASN A 450 -5.83 -15.88 -14.03
N GLY A 451 -5.75 -17.19 -13.79
CA GLY A 451 -6.56 -17.91 -12.81
C GLY A 451 -5.88 -18.18 -11.45
N GLU A 452 -4.63 -17.73 -11.23
CA GLU A 452 -3.86 -18.07 -10.03
C GLU A 452 -4.48 -17.53 -8.73
N LEU A 453 -5.27 -16.45 -8.78
CA LEU A 453 -6.00 -15.93 -7.61
C LEU A 453 -7.43 -16.47 -7.50
N ALA A 454 -7.90 -17.32 -8.42
CA ALA A 454 -9.26 -17.82 -8.40
C ALA A 454 -9.52 -18.65 -7.14
N GLY A 455 -10.62 -18.37 -6.44
CA GLY A 455 -11.01 -18.98 -5.18
C GLY A 455 -10.28 -18.43 -3.94
N THR A 456 -9.34 -17.51 -4.09
CA THR A 456 -8.60 -16.91 -2.97
C THR A 456 -9.32 -15.68 -2.43
N GLU A 457 -9.05 -15.33 -1.17
CA GLU A 457 -9.52 -14.09 -0.55
C GLU A 457 -9.14 -12.84 -1.38
N TYR A 458 -8.07 -12.88 -2.17
CA TYR A 458 -7.60 -11.77 -2.99
C TYR A 458 -8.52 -11.44 -4.16
N GLN A 459 -9.13 -12.45 -4.79
CA GLN A 459 -9.99 -12.28 -5.95
C GLN A 459 -11.46 -12.49 -5.59
N ASP A 460 -11.95 -13.73 -5.48
CA ASP A 460 -13.38 -14.07 -5.38
C ASP A 460 -13.72 -15.12 -4.30
N GLY A 461 -12.73 -15.56 -3.53
CA GLY A 461 -12.86 -16.48 -2.41
C GLY A 461 -13.47 -15.84 -1.15
N TRP A 462 -13.39 -16.54 -0.03
CA TRP A 462 -13.98 -16.09 1.23
C TRP A 462 -13.35 -14.76 1.69
N GLY A 463 -14.20 -13.78 2.05
CA GLY A 463 -13.78 -12.44 2.47
C GLY A 463 -13.40 -11.49 1.32
N ALA A 464 -13.41 -11.95 0.06
CA ALA A 464 -13.14 -11.07 -1.08
C ALA A 464 -14.26 -10.04 -1.29
N HIS A 465 -13.92 -8.82 -1.73
CA HIS A 465 -14.93 -7.80 -2.08
C HIS A 465 -15.69 -8.21 -3.35
N CYS A 466 -17.00 -8.01 -3.34
CA CYS A 466 -17.92 -8.36 -4.43
C CYS A 466 -18.97 -7.27 -4.66
N SER A 467 -19.64 -7.27 -5.81
CA SER A 467 -20.74 -6.33 -6.08
C SER A 467 -22.05 -6.89 -5.54
N LEU A 468 -22.78 -6.07 -4.76
CA LEU A 468 -24.16 -6.37 -4.38
C LEU A 468 -25.08 -6.09 -5.57
N GLN A 469 -26.05 -6.96 -5.81
CA GLN A 469 -27.02 -6.80 -6.92
C GLN A 469 -28.19 -5.88 -6.56
N ASN A 470 -28.29 -5.43 -5.31
CA ASN A 470 -29.48 -4.77 -4.75
C ASN A 470 -29.41 -3.22 -4.75
N ALA A 471 -28.92 -2.60 -5.83
CA ALA A 471 -28.98 -1.14 -6.00
C ALA A 471 -30.19 -0.68 -6.84
N GLY A 472 -31.36 -1.30 -6.65
CA GLY A 472 -32.67 -0.81 -7.13
C GLY A 472 -33.02 -1.06 -8.61
N SER A 473 -32.06 -1.29 -9.50
CA SER A 473 -32.32 -1.50 -10.94
C SER A 473 -32.41 -2.97 -11.38
N GLY A 474 -32.04 -3.92 -10.50
CA GLY A 474 -31.94 -5.35 -10.85
C GLY A 474 -30.73 -5.73 -11.73
N GLU A 475 -29.98 -4.75 -12.26
CA GLU A 475 -28.74 -4.96 -13.00
C GLU A 475 -27.52 -4.56 -12.17
N ALA A 476 -26.47 -5.39 -12.18
CA ALA A 476 -25.20 -5.07 -11.55
C ALA A 476 -24.53 -3.87 -12.24
N ASP A 477 -23.94 -2.96 -11.44
CA ASP A 477 -23.20 -1.83 -11.98
C ASP A 477 -22.09 -2.30 -12.94
N LYS A 478 -22.02 -1.65 -14.11
CA LYS A 478 -21.12 -2.06 -15.21
C LYS A 478 -19.64 -2.04 -14.83
N SER A 479 -19.24 -1.19 -13.88
CA SER A 479 -17.87 -1.09 -13.36
C SER A 479 -17.52 -2.27 -12.44
N PHE A 480 -18.52 -2.89 -11.79
CA PHE A 480 -18.33 -3.95 -10.81
C PHE A 480 -18.85 -5.32 -11.29
N LYS A 481 -19.23 -5.45 -12.57
CA LYS A 481 -19.77 -6.68 -13.15
C LYS A 481 -18.90 -7.93 -12.92
N SER A 482 -17.57 -7.77 -12.87
CA SER A 482 -16.61 -8.87 -12.64
C SER A 482 -16.37 -9.19 -11.15
N TRP A 483 -16.99 -8.45 -10.23
CA TRP A 483 -16.81 -8.59 -8.80
C TRP A 483 -17.78 -9.65 -8.26
N THR A 484 -17.59 -10.88 -8.70
CA THR A 484 -18.39 -12.04 -8.30
C THR A 484 -17.70 -12.83 -7.20
N CYS A 485 -18.43 -13.79 -6.61
CA CYS A 485 -17.88 -14.75 -5.65
C CYS A 485 -17.68 -16.12 -6.30
N ALA A 486 -16.71 -16.87 -5.78
CA ALA A 486 -16.44 -18.24 -6.18
C ALA A 486 -17.63 -19.17 -5.85
N LYS A 487 -17.63 -20.35 -6.46
CA LYS A 487 -18.69 -21.35 -6.27
C LYS A 487 -18.89 -21.68 -4.79
N GLY A 488 -20.15 -21.64 -4.34
CA GLY A 488 -20.52 -21.93 -2.94
C GLY A 488 -20.53 -20.70 -2.02
N LEU A 489 -20.05 -19.56 -2.51
CA LEU A 489 -20.11 -18.28 -1.81
C LEU A 489 -21.18 -17.36 -2.43
N THR A 490 -21.70 -16.46 -1.62
CA THR A 490 -22.61 -15.39 -2.05
C THR A 490 -22.07 -14.04 -1.63
N CYS A 491 -22.36 -13.02 -2.43
CA CYS A 491 -22.03 -11.65 -2.06
C CYS A 491 -23.02 -11.17 -0.99
N GLN A 492 -22.52 -10.85 0.19
CA GLN A 492 -23.33 -10.41 1.33
C GLN A 492 -22.86 -9.03 1.77
N ALA A 493 -23.81 -8.18 2.19
CA ALA A 493 -23.49 -6.84 2.65
C ALA A 493 -22.56 -6.91 3.88
N ALA A 494 -21.49 -6.13 3.85
CA ALA A 494 -20.64 -5.88 5.00
C ALA A 494 -21.13 -4.60 5.68
N ALA A 495 -21.57 -4.71 6.94
CA ALA A 495 -22.21 -3.61 7.66
C ALA A 495 -23.37 -2.98 6.84
N ALA A 496 -23.48 -1.65 6.83
CA ALA A 496 -24.54 -0.94 6.12
C ALA A 496 -24.30 -0.80 4.59
N SER A 497 -23.32 -1.52 4.01
CA SER A 497 -22.97 -1.31 2.60
C SER A 497 -24.07 -1.75 1.63
N ASN A 498 -24.40 -0.88 0.67
CA ASN A 498 -25.44 -1.14 -0.32
C ASN A 498 -24.94 -1.49 -1.73
N ARG A 499 -23.66 -1.23 -2.05
CA ARG A 499 -23.06 -1.49 -3.38
C ARG A 499 -22.01 -2.59 -3.38
N ILE A 500 -21.19 -2.69 -2.34
CA ILE A 500 -20.06 -3.62 -2.30
C ILE A 500 -20.16 -4.50 -1.05
N GLY A 501 -20.24 -5.80 -1.27
CA GLY A 501 -20.28 -6.80 -0.22
C GLY A 501 -18.95 -7.51 -0.05
N MET A 502 -18.98 -8.56 0.76
CA MET A 502 -17.94 -9.55 0.87
C MET A 502 -18.48 -10.95 0.54
N CYS A 503 -17.63 -11.79 -0.01
CA CYS A 503 -17.96 -13.17 -0.34
C CYS A 503 -17.96 -14.04 0.92
N PHE A 504 -19.13 -14.56 1.30
CA PHE A 504 -19.29 -15.46 2.43
C PHE A 504 -20.05 -16.71 2.04
N ILE A 505 -19.97 -17.74 2.88
CA ILE A 505 -20.74 -18.98 2.69
C ILE A 505 -22.22 -18.61 2.62
N LYS A 506 -22.92 -19.15 1.62
CA LYS A 506 -24.37 -18.97 1.48
C LYS A 506 -25.06 -19.33 2.80
N THR A 507 -25.58 -18.33 3.50
CA THR A 507 -26.47 -18.56 4.64
C THR A 507 -27.71 -19.27 4.10
N ARG A 508 -28.05 -20.41 4.71
CA ARG A 508 -29.21 -21.21 4.32
C ARG A 508 -30.51 -20.50 4.67
#